data_AF-A0A1E5VX37-F1
#
_entry.id   AF-A0A1E5VX37-F1
#
_cell.length_a   1.000
_cell.length_b   1.000
_cell.length_c   1.000
_cell.angle_alpha   90.00
_cell.angle_beta   90.00
_cell.angle_gamma   90.00
#
_symmetry.space_group_name_H-M   'P 1'
#
loop_
_entity.id
_entity.type
_entity.pdbx_description
1 polymer ?
#
loop_
_entity_poly.entity_id
_entity_poly.type
_entity_poly.pdbx_seq_one_letter_code
_entity_poly.pdbx_strand_id
1 'polypeptide(L)'
;MAATAMDHDGGDVVTPGELLGNSLTLVAGRGAYAEGRSVRASVTGHPRIVPPAPGSDEQRSTVEVVGHKAHVAVPQPGSIVIARVTKVMARMASADIMCVDSKAVKEKFTGLIRQQDVRATEIDKVDMYQSYRPGDIVRAVVVSLGEKSIANNLCSLLLLPTLVVMVPSETRTSAVDC
;
A
#
# COMPACT_ATOMS: atom_id res chain seq x y z
N MET A 1 -21.88 42.52 0.70
CA MET A 1 -20.64 42.47 -0.11
C MET A 1 -20.00 41.11 0.12
N ALA A 2 -19.64 40.45 -0.98
CA ALA A 2 -19.54 39.01 -1.15
C ALA A 2 -18.41 38.33 -0.35
N ALA A 3 -18.68 37.10 0.09
CA ALA A 3 -17.71 36.19 0.67
C ALA A 3 -16.71 35.71 -0.40
N THR A 4 -15.42 35.74 -0.06
CA THR A 4 -14.32 35.16 -0.85
C THR A 4 -14.35 33.65 -0.76
N ALA A 5 -14.65 33.00 -1.89
CA ALA A 5 -14.63 31.55 -2.05
C ALA A 5 -13.24 31.08 -2.52
N MET A 6 -12.66 30.21 -1.70
CA MET A 6 -11.69 29.13 -1.95
C MET A 6 -11.21 28.90 -3.39
N ASP A 7 -9.91 29.12 -3.63
CA ASP A 7 -9.17 28.50 -4.74
C ASP A 7 -8.67 27.11 -4.33
N HIS A 8 -9.44 26.09 -4.67
CA HIS A 8 -8.95 24.71 -4.73
C HIS A 8 -8.31 24.51 -6.11
N ASP A 9 -6.98 24.42 -6.15
CA ASP A 9 -6.20 23.93 -7.30
C ASP A 9 -6.42 22.41 -7.47
N GLY A 10 -7.66 22.04 -7.81
CA GLY A 10 -8.06 20.72 -8.24
C GLY A 10 -8.25 20.75 -9.75
N GLY A 11 -7.16 20.54 -10.49
CA GLY A 11 -7.21 20.44 -11.95
C GLY A 11 -8.29 19.48 -12.41
N ASP A 12 -9.04 19.89 -13.43
CA ASP A 12 -10.22 19.18 -13.94
C ASP A 12 -9.95 17.68 -14.19
N VAL A 13 -10.98 16.86 -13.97
CA VAL A 13 -10.85 15.41 -14.12
C VAL A 13 -10.67 15.10 -15.61
N VAL A 14 -9.47 14.66 -15.99
CA VAL A 14 -9.17 14.28 -17.36
C VAL A 14 -9.67 12.87 -17.67
N THR A 15 -10.02 12.63 -18.93
CA THR A 15 -10.46 11.33 -19.43
C THR A 15 -9.42 10.68 -20.35
N PRO A 16 -9.42 9.34 -20.48
CA PRO A 16 -8.52 8.65 -21.41
C PRO A 16 -8.65 9.21 -22.83
N GLY A 17 -7.52 9.59 -23.43
CA GLY A 17 -7.42 10.21 -24.75
C GLY A 17 -7.30 11.74 -24.75
N GLU A 18 -7.55 12.37 -23.60
CA GLU A 18 -7.51 13.83 -23.46
C GLU A 18 -6.08 14.38 -23.57
N LEU A 19 -5.94 15.55 -24.19
CA LEU A 19 -4.65 16.19 -24.44
C LEU A 19 -4.18 16.93 -23.18
N LEU A 20 -3.06 16.48 -22.61
CA LEU A 20 -2.45 17.09 -21.41
C LEU A 20 -1.42 18.16 -21.77
N GLY A 21 -0.79 18.06 -22.94
CA GLY A 21 0.15 19.06 -23.43
C GLY A 21 1.12 18.51 -24.48
N ASN A 22 2.26 19.17 -24.64
CA ASN A 22 3.25 18.84 -25.68
C ASN A 22 4.40 17.97 -25.14
N SER A 23 4.85 16.97 -25.90
CA SER A 23 5.97 16.09 -25.52
C SER A 23 7.34 16.78 -25.48
N LEU A 24 7.44 18.00 -26.04
CA LEU A 24 8.64 18.83 -25.94
C LEU A 24 8.82 19.47 -24.56
N THR A 25 7.72 19.77 -23.86
CA THR A 25 7.72 20.43 -22.55
C THR A 25 7.42 19.46 -21.42
N LEU A 26 6.67 18.40 -21.71
CA LEU A 26 6.16 17.44 -20.74
C LEU A 26 6.62 16.03 -21.09
N VAL A 27 7.05 15.28 -20.09
CA VAL A 27 7.33 13.85 -20.21
C VAL A 27 6.10 13.08 -19.75
N ALA A 28 5.70 12.07 -20.51
CA ALA A 28 4.59 11.19 -20.12
C ALA A 28 5.02 10.29 -18.95
N GLY A 29 4.45 10.55 -17.78
CA GLY A 29 4.62 9.71 -16.58
C GLY A 29 3.47 8.72 -16.39
N ARG A 30 3.27 8.24 -15.15
CA ARG A 30 2.21 7.25 -14.87
C ARG A 30 0.83 7.77 -15.24
N GLY A 31 0.05 6.99 -15.96
CA GLY A 31 -1.30 7.37 -16.38
C GLY A 31 -1.35 8.35 -17.55
N ALA A 32 -0.21 8.67 -18.16
CA ALA A 32 -0.11 9.44 -19.40
C ALA A 32 0.73 8.69 -20.43
N TYR A 33 0.54 8.99 -21.72
CA TYR A 33 1.35 8.45 -22.81
C TYR A 33 1.72 9.56 -23.80
N ALA A 34 2.88 9.43 -24.43
CA ALA A 34 3.30 10.33 -25.50
C ALA A 34 2.87 9.75 -26.85
N GLU A 35 2.13 10.53 -27.62
CA GLU A 35 1.73 10.23 -28.98
C GLU A 35 2.28 11.33 -29.90
N GLY A 36 3.40 11.02 -30.57
CA GLY A 36 4.11 11.98 -31.41
C GLY A 36 4.56 13.22 -30.63
N ARG A 37 3.99 14.39 -30.97
CA ARG A 37 4.28 15.69 -30.32
C ARG A 37 3.36 16.02 -29.14
N SER A 38 2.43 15.12 -28.80
CA SER A 38 1.41 15.37 -27.79
C SER A 38 1.52 14.37 -26.65
N VAL A 39 1.26 14.80 -25.42
CA VAL A 39 1.09 13.94 -24.26
C VAL A 39 -0.39 13.87 -23.93
N ARG A 40 -0.90 12.64 -23.78
CA ARG A 40 -2.33 12.37 -23.54
C ARG A 40 -2.53 11.57 -22.28
N ALA A 41 -3.71 11.70 -21.67
CA ALA A 41 -4.13 10.89 -20.55
C ALA A 41 -4.45 9.46 -21.00
N SER A 42 -3.95 8.45 -20.27
CA SER A 42 -4.30 7.04 -20.47
C SER A 42 -5.43 6.60 -19.51
N VAL A 43 -5.60 7.30 -18.40
CA VAL A 43 -6.55 6.95 -17.32
C VAL A 43 -7.41 8.15 -16.95
N THR A 44 -8.63 7.90 -16.46
CA THR A 44 -9.49 8.96 -15.93
C THR A 44 -9.00 9.38 -14.55
N GLY A 45 -8.65 10.65 -14.34
CA GLY A 45 -8.07 11.09 -13.07
C GLY A 45 -7.74 12.57 -13.02
N HIS A 46 -6.97 12.96 -12.00
CA HIS A 46 -6.49 14.32 -11.86
C HIS A 46 -5.05 14.39 -12.39
N PRO A 47 -4.74 15.31 -13.32
CA PRO A 47 -3.39 15.49 -13.80
C PRO A 47 -2.53 16.11 -12.69
N ARG A 48 -1.37 15.50 -12.43
CA ARG A 48 -0.35 15.98 -11.50
C ARG A 48 0.95 16.20 -12.27
N ILE A 49 1.45 17.42 -12.23
CA ILE A 49 2.75 17.76 -12.82
C ILE A 49 3.81 17.60 -11.74
N VAL A 50 4.76 16.69 -11.97
CA VAL A 50 5.92 16.45 -11.11
C VAL A 50 7.11 17.24 -11.70
N PRO A 51 7.71 18.16 -10.92
CA PRO A 51 8.87 18.90 -11.40
C PRO A 51 10.07 17.96 -11.58
N PRO A 52 10.98 18.26 -12.52
CA PRO A 52 12.16 17.44 -12.75
C PRO A 52 13.04 17.36 -11.49
N ALA A 53 13.66 16.20 -11.27
CA ALA A 53 14.60 16.02 -10.18
C ALA A 53 15.85 16.91 -10.42
N PRO A 54 16.40 17.57 -9.39
CA PRO A 54 17.61 18.37 -9.54
C PRO A 54 18.81 17.43 -9.75
N GLY A 55 19.23 17.23 -11.01
CA GLY A 55 20.40 16.42 -11.36
C GLY A 55 20.28 15.57 -12.64
N SER A 56 19.12 15.55 -13.31
CA SER A 56 18.93 14.89 -14.61
C SER A 56 19.09 15.86 -15.79
N ASP A 57 19.68 15.38 -16.90
CA ASP A 57 19.79 16.12 -18.19
C ASP A 57 18.41 16.55 -18.75
N GLU A 58 17.34 15.90 -18.30
CA GLU A 58 15.98 16.17 -18.73
C GLU A 58 15.29 17.20 -17.81
N GLN A 59 15.32 18.47 -18.24
CA GLN A 59 14.68 19.64 -17.58
C GLN A 59 13.15 19.66 -17.72
N ARG A 60 12.54 18.66 -18.36
CA ARG A 60 11.11 18.62 -18.65
C ARG A 60 10.32 18.18 -17.42
N SER A 61 9.12 18.74 -17.24
CA SER A 61 8.22 18.33 -16.17
C SER A 61 7.50 17.04 -16.54
N THR A 62 7.37 16.10 -15.61
CA THR A 62 6.68 14.83 -15.86
C THR A 62 5.20 14.98 -15.52
N VAL A 63 4.30 14.68 -16.44
CA VAL A 63 2.85 14.68 -16.17
C VAL A 63 2.39 13.26 -15.85
N GLU A 64 1.82 13.09 -14.66
CA GLU A 64 1.19 11.85 -14.22
C GLU A 64 -0.30 12.08 -14.02
N VAL A 65 -1.15 11.17 -14.50
CA VAL A 65 -2.59 11.24 -14.22
C VAL A 65 -2.92 10.29 -13.09
N VAL A 66 -3.31 10.85 -11.95
CA VAL A 66 -3.69 10.08 -10.76
C VAL A 66 -5.16 9.72 -10.88
N GLY A 67 -5.42 8.47 -11.26
CA GLY A 67 -6.78 7.96 -11.37
C GLY A 67 -7.51 7.88 -10.02
N HIS A 68 -8.84 8.02 -10.05
CA HIS A 68 -9.71 7.77 -8.89
C HIS A 68 -9.65 6.33 -8.38
N LYS A 69 -9.11 5.40 -9.18
CA LYS A 69 -8.62 4.12 -8.68
C LYS A 69 -7.31 4.39 -7.95
N ALA A 70 -7.44 4.77 -6.68
CA ALA A 70 -6.34 4.84 -5.72
C ALA A 70 -5.37 3.71 -6.06
N HIS A 71 -4.18 4.09 -6.50
CA HIS A 71 -3.15 3.17 -6.97
C HIS A 71 -3.11 2.02 -5.97
N VAL A 72 -3.48 0.82 -6.40
CA VAL A 72 -3.50 -0.35 -5.53
C VAL A 72 -2.08 -0.43 -4.99
N ALA A 73 -1.92 -0.16 -3.70
CA ALA A 73 -0.64 -0.30 -3.03
C ALA A 73 -0.40 -1.80 -2.95
N VAL A 74 0.23 -2.34 -3.99
CA VAL A 74 0.60 -3.74 -4.02
C VAL A 74 1.74 -3.89 -3.03
N PRO A 75 1.59 -4.75 -1.99
CA PRO A 75 2.68 -5.03 -1.07
C PRO A 75 3.91 -5.50 -1.87
N GLN A 76 5.08 -4.90 -1.64
CA GLN A 76 6.33 -5.40 -2.19
C GLN A 76 7.09 -6.17 -1.11
N PRO A 77 7.89 -7.19 -1.47
CA PRO A 77 8.81 -7.81 -0.52
C PRO A 77 9.69 -6.74 0.15
N GLY A 78 9.74 -6.74 1.48
CA GLY A 78 10.44 -5.74 2.29
C GLY A 78 9.58 -4.57 2.77
N SER A 79 8.39 -4.34 2.20
CA SER A 79 7.46 -3.32 2.71
C SER A 79 6.89 -3.70 4.07
N ILE A 80 6.66 -2.70 4.91
CA ILE A 80 6.02 -2.85 6.21
C ILE A 80 4.52 -2.75 6.00
N VAL A 81 3.75 -3.72 6.50
CA VAL A 81 2.30 -3.76 6.37
C VAL A 81 1.63 -3.81 7.73
N ILE A 82 0.44 -3.23 7.79
CA ILE A 82 -0.48 -3.35 8.92
C ILE A 82 -1.57 -4.31 8.51
N ALA A 83 -1.73 -5.40 9.26
CA ALA A 83 -2.71 -6.43 9.00
C ALA A 83 -3.55 -6.69 10.25
N ARG A 84 -4.82 -7.07 10.04
CA ARG A 84 -5.73 -7.49 11.10
C ARG A 84 -5.88 -8.99 11.07
N VAL A 85 -5.55 -9.68 12.17
CA VAL A 85 -5.74 -11.12 12.31
C VAL A 85 -7.22 -11.44 12.13
N THR A 86 -7.56 -12.30 11.17
CA THR A 86 -8.93 -12.74 10.90
C THR A 86 -9.18 -14.14 11.43
N LYS A 87 -8.19 -15.02 11.32
CA LYS A 87 -8.31 -16.41 11.73
C LYS A 87 -6.99 -16.91 12.30
N VAL A 88 -7.07 -17.59 13.44
CA VAL A 88 -5.93 -18.24 14.07
C VAL A 88 -6.10 -19.75 13.95
N MET A 89 -5.06 -20.44 13.52
CA MET A 89 -4.97 -21.89 13.45
C MET A 89 -3.79 -22.37 14.32
N ALA A 90 -3.68 -23.69 14.54
CA ALA A 90 -2.68 -24.26 15.43
C ALA A 90 -1.22 -23.93 15.06
N ARG A 91 -0.89 -23.86 13.75
CA ARG A 91 0.48 -23.62 13.25
C ARG A 91 0.62 -22.36 12.40
N MET A 92 -0.48 -21.65 12.17
CA MET A 92 -0.53 -20.50 11.28
C MET A 92 -1.66 -19.55 11.67
N ALA A 93 -1.48 -18.27 11.40
CA ALA A 93 -2.53 -17.26 11.51
C ALA A 93 -2.72 -16.58 10.14
N SER A 94 -3.97 -16.29 9.82
CA SER A 94 -4.38 -15.51 8.66
C SER A 94 -4.77 -14.12 9.11
N ALA A 95 -4.27 -13.11 8.41
CA ALA A 95 -4.52 -11.71 8.67
C ALA A 95 -4.88 -10.99 7.38
N ASP A 96 -5.79 -10.03 7.43
CA ASP A 96 -6.11 -9.18 6.29
C ASP A 96 -5.27 -7.90 6.34
N ILE A 97 -4.51 -7.64 5.29
CA ILE A 97 -3.68 -6.44 5.16
C ILE A 97 -4.58 -5.23 4.87
N MET A 98 -4.44 -4.20 5.69
CA MET A 98 -5.20 -2.95 5.61
C MET A 98 -4.37 -1.84 4.96
N CYS A 99 -3.09 -1.75 5.33
CA CYS A 99 -2.18 -0.70 4.89
C CYS A 99 -0.81 -1.26 4.54
N VAL A 100 -0.18 -0.69 3.51
CA VAL A 100 1.22 -0.94 3.12
C VAL A 100 1.98 0.36 3.25
N ASP A 101 2.99 0.36 4.12
CA ASP A 101 3.83 1.48 4.54
C ASP A 101 2.99 2.66 5.08
N SER A 102 2.47 3.51 4.19
CA SER A 102 1.58 4.64 4.51
C SER A 102 0.39 4.77 3.56
N LYS A 103 0.13 3.75 2.73
CA LYS A 103 -0.94 3.72 1.74
C LYS A 103 -1.97 2.67 2.13
N ALA A 104 -3.24 3.08 2.21
CA ALA A 104 -4.35 2.16 2.42
C ALA A 104 -4.51 1.27 1.18
N VAL A 105 -4.66 -0.04 1.40
CA VAL A 105 -4.87 -0.99 0.32
C VAL A 105 -6.37 -1.21 0.16
N LYS A 106 -6.89 -0.97 -1.05
CA LYS A 106 -8.32 -1.11 -1.35
C LYS A 106 -8.72 -2.56 -1.63
N GLU A 107 -7.78 -3.35 -2.12
CA GLU A 107 -7.95 -4.77 -2.40
C GLU A 107 -7.65 -5.61 -1.16
N LYS A 108 -8.38 -6.71 -0.98
CA LYS A 108 -8.16 -7.61 0.16
C LYS A 108 -6.93 -8.45 -0.11
N PHE A 109 -5.85 -8.17 0.62
CA PHE A 109 -4.68 -9.04 0.66
C PHE A 109 -4.69 -9.82 1.96
N THR A 110 -4.54 -11.13 1.86
CA THR A 110 -4.51 -12.01 3.03
C THR A 110 -3.06 -12.36 3.32
N GLY A 111 -2.55 -11.83 4.43
CA GLY A 111 -1.30 -12.22 5.04
C GLY A 111 -1.39 -13.57 5.75
N LEU A 112 -0.35 -14.37 5.60
CA LEU A 112 -0.18 -15.65 6.28
C LEU A 112 1.05 -15.56 7.18
N ILE A 113 0.83 -15.79 8.46
CA ILE A 113 1.85 -15.78 9.51
C ILE A 113 2.05 -17.23 9.95
N ARG A 114 3.27 -17.75 9.82
CA ARG A 114 3.59 -19.13 10.26
C ARG A 114 4.22 -19.12 11.64
N GLN A 115 4.14 -20.24 12.35
CA GLN A 115 4.74 -20.38 13.69
C GLN A 115 6.23 -20.08 13.76
N GLN A 116 6.97 -20.49 12.73
CA GLN A 116 8.39 -20.17 12.58
C GLN A 116 8.69 -18.66 12.45
N ASP A 117 7.69 -17.86 12.06
CA ASP A 117 7.82 -16.43 11.77
C ASP A 117 7.39 -15.54 12.98
N VAL A 118 7.06 -16.15 14.15
CA VAL A 118 6.54 -15.44 15.34
C VAL A 118 7.61 -15.05 16.38
N ARG A 119 8.63 -15.87 16.61
CA ARG A 119 9.71 -15.58 17.58
C ARG A 119 11.07 -15.99 17.04
N ALA A 120 12.10 -15.18 17.33
CA ALA A 120 13.49 -15.47 16.99
C ALA A 120 14.12 -16.55 17.91
N THR A 121 13.56 -16.76 19.12
CA THR A 121 13.99 -17.77 20.09
C THR A 121 12.78 -18.53 20.63
N GLU A 122 12.92 -19.87 20.77
CA GLU A 122 11.88 -20.81 21.22
C GLU A 122 10.62 -20.94 20.33
N ILE A 123 10.80 -21.24 19.03
CA ILE A 123 9.70 -21.50 18.08
C ILE A 123 8.76 -22.65 18.50
N ASP A 124 9.27 -23.67 19.21
CA ASP A 124 8.51 -24.89 19.55
C ASP A 124 7.57 -24.73 20.77
N LYS A 125 7.70 -23.66 21.56
CA LYS A 125 6.84 -23.40 22.74
C LYS A 125 5.74 -22.36 22.48
N VAL A 126 5.61 -21.84 21.25
CA VAL A 126 4.66 -20.77 20.94
C VAL A 126 3.29 -21.32 20.60
N ASP A 127 2.34 -21.11 21.50
CA ASP A 127 0.92 -21.36 21.26
C ASP A 127 0.25 -20.18 20.54
N MET A 128 -0.06 -20.38 19.25
CA MET A 128 -0.72 -19.39 18.40
C MET A 128 -2.02 -18.84 18.98
N TYR A 129 -2.83 -19.71 19.60
CA TYR A 129 -4.11 -19.34 20.20
C TYR A 129 -3.97 -18.46 21.43
N GLN A 130 -2.80 -18.48 22.09
CA GLN A 130 -2.51 -17.63 23.23
C GLN A 130 -1.89 -16.30 22.80
N SER A 131 -1.14 -16.29 21.68
CA SER A 131 -0.49 -15.09 21.16
C SER A 131 -1.37 -14.20 20.30
N TYR A 132 -2.32 -14.76 19.55
CA TYR A 132 -3.17 -14.01 18.61
C TYR A 132 -4.65 -14.33 18.80
N ARG A 133 -5.48 -13.31 18.65
CA ARG A 133 -6.94 -13.44 18.55
C ARG A 133 -7.45 -12.81 17.25
N PRO A 134 -8.55 -13.35 16.68
CA PRO A 134 -9.26 -12.66 15.61
C PRO A 134 -9.65 -11.24 16.05
N GLY A 135 -9.26 -10.25 15.26
CA GLY A 135 -9.46 -8.82 15.55
C GLY A 135 -8.18 -8.06 15.91
N ASP A 136 -7.09 -8.75 16.25
CA ASP A 136 -5.82 -8.13 16.62
C ASP A 136 -5.15 -7.45 15.42
N ILE A 137 -4.53 -6.29 15.65
CA ILE A 137 -3.77 -5.57 14.62
C ILE A 137 -2.28 -5.84 14.81
N VAL A 138 -1.64 -6.35 13.76
CA VAL A 138 -0.21 -6.70 13.74
C VAL A 138 0.52 -5.90 12.67
N ARG A 139 1.76 -5.52 12.97
CA ARG A 139 2.69 -4.94 12.00
C ARG A 139 3.70 -6.00 11.57
N ALA A 140 3.80 -6.23 10.28
CA ALA A 140 4.66 -7.26 9.71
C ALA A 140 5.39 -6.74 8.47
N VAL A 141 6.45 -7.43 8.05
CA VAL A 141 7.11 -7.20 6.76
C VAL A 141 6.68 -8.28 5.79
N VAL A 142 6.42 -7.88 4.55
CA VAL A 142 6.12 -8.81 3.46
C VAL A 142 7.42 -9.51 3.07
N VAL A 143 7.48 -10.83 3.23
CA VAL A 143 8.63 -11.63 2.79
C VAL A 143 8.49 -11.99 1.33
N SER A 144 7.28 -12.38 0.93
CA SER A 144 7.00 -12.82 -0.43
C SER A 144 5.55 -12.59 -0.77
N LEU A 145 5.32 -12.20 -2.02
CA LEU A 145 4.01 -12.27 -2.65
C LEU A 145 3.75 -13.75 -2.97
N GLY A 146 2.75 -14.34 -2.32
CA GLY A 146 2.33 -15.72 -2.56
C GLY A 146 1.54 -15.86 -3.86
N GLU A 147 1.00 -17.06 -4.08
CA GLU A 147 0.27 -17.39 -5.30
C GLU A 147 -0.99 -16.53 -5.46
N LYS A 148 -1.12 -15.88 -6.62
CA LYS A 148 -2.31 -15.12 -7.00
C LYS A 148 -3.40 -16.10 -7.44
N SER A 149 -4.18 -16.60 -6.49
CA SER A 149 -5.42 -17.28 -6.83
C SER A 149 -6.47 -16.23 -7.22
N ILE A 150 -7.32 -16.54 -8.21
CA ILE A 150 -8.34 -15.64 -8.80
C ILE A 150 -9.23 -14.93 -7.74
N ALA A 151 -9.32 -15.48 -6.53
CA ALA A 151 -10.12 -14.93 -5.43
C ALA A 151 -9.31 -14.33 -4.26
N ASN A 152 -8.03 -14.68 -4.08
CA ASN A 152 -7.26 -14.28 -2.89
C ASN A 152 -5.80 -13.96 -3.23
N ASN A 153 -5.34 -12.76 -2.85
CA ASN A 153 -3.93 -12.39 -2.91
C ASN A 153 -3.24 -12.81 -1.60
N LEU A 154 -2.59 -13.97 -1.58
CA LEU A 154 -1.86 -14.44 -0.40
C LEU A 154 -0.48 -13.77 -0.32
N CYS A 155 -0.11 -13.28 0.86
CA CYS A 155 1.23 -12.74 1.14
C CYS A 155 1.83 -13.46 2.34
N SER A 156 3.10 -13.86 2.27
CA SER A 156 3.82 -14.37 3.43
C SER A 156 4.33 -13.20 4.27
N LEU A 157 3.88 -13.12 5.52
CA LEU A 157 4.22 -12.04 6.43
C LEU A 157 5.16 -12.56 7.53
N LEU A 158 6.25 -11.81 7.76
CA LEU A 158 7.16 -12.01 8.88
C LEU A 158 6.91 -10.92 9.90
N LEU A 159 6.63 -11.30 11.14
CA LEU A 159 6.45 -10.33 12.22
C LEU A 159 7.77 -9.64 12.52
N LEU A 160 7.73 -8.31 12.64
CA LEU A 160 8.90 -7.58 13.09
C LEU A 160 9.04 -7.73 14.61
N PRO A 161 10.26 -7.97 15.13
CA PRO A 161 10.49 -8.24 16.55
C PRO A 161 10.20 -7.04 17.46
N THR A 162 10.13 -5.82 16.92
CA THR A 162 10.24 -4.61 17.72
C THR A 162 8.95 -3.97 18.19
N LEU A 163 7.73 -4.30 17.72
CA LEU A 163 6.56 -3.54 18.24
C LEU A 163 5.15 -4.10 17.94
N VAL A 164 4.42 -4.32 19.04
CA VAL A 164 2.98 -4.17 19.33
C VAL A 164 1.99 -4.88 18.40
N VAL A 165 1.43 -5.98 18.94
CA VAL A 165 0.06 -6.41 18.65
C VAL A 165 -0.87 -5.41 19.33
N MET A 166 -1.58 -4.57 18.55
CA MET A 166 -2.62 -3.71 19.13
C MET A 166 -3.87 -4.57 19.29
N VAL A 167 -4.07 -5.06 20.52
CA VAL A 167 -5.23 -5.87 20.92
C VAL A 167 -6.35 -4.91 21.33
N PRO A 168 -7.49 -4.84 20.63
CA PRO A 168 -8.66 -4.10 21.08
C PRO A 168 -9.36 -4.87 22.21
N SER A 169 -8.73 -4.96 23.38
CA SER A 169 -9.42 -5.31 24.64
C SER A 169 -8.62 -4.79 25.83
N GLU A 170 -9.31 -4.09 26.71
CA GLU A 170 -8.83 -3.24 27.81
C GLU A 170 -8.03 -3.93 28.93
N THR A 171 -7.45 -5.13 28.74
CA THR A 171 -6.93 -5.90 29.89
C THR A 171 -5.64 -6.71 29.71
N ARG A 172 -4.93 -6.72 28.58
CA ARG A 172 -3.61 -7.41 28.54
C ARG A 172 -2.59 -6.71 27.68
N THR A 173 -1.69 -5.99 28.35
CA THR A 173 -0.34 -5.73 27.86
C THR A 173 0.42 -7.06 27.83
N SER A 174 0.18 -7.93 26.85
CA SER A 174 1.23 -8.87 26.46
C SER A 174 2.20 -8.08 25.61
N ALA A 175 3.03 -7.28 26.28
CA ALA A 175 4.31 -6.91 25.73
C ALA A 175 5.00 -8.24 25.45
N VAL A 176 5.09 -8.59 24.17
CA VAL A 176 6.06 -9.58 23.72
C VAL A 176 7.39 -8.84 23.76
N ASP A 177 7.87 -8.59 24.98
CA ASP A 177 9.20 -8.05 25.23
C ASP A 177 10.21 -9.10 24.74
N CYS A 178 11.18 -8.60 23.98
CA CYS A 178 12.36 -9.35 23.55
C CYS A 178 13.25 -9.72 24.74
#